data_AF-A0A2G4GIX0-F1
#
_entry.id   AF-A0A2G4GIX0-F1
#
_cell.length_a   1.000
_cell.length_b   1.000
_cell.length_c   1.000
_cell.angle_alpha   90.00
_cell.angle_beta   90.00
_cell.angle_gamma   90.00
#
_symmetry.space_group_name_H-M   'P 1'
#
loop_
_entity.id
_entity.type
_entity.pdbx_description
1 polymer ?
#
loop_
_entity_poly.entity_id
_entity_poly.type
_entity_poly.pdbx_seq_one_letter_code
_entity_poly.pdbx_strand_id
1 'polypeptide(L)'
;MKVAGQDPASIIKKLGSRVKLLHVKDGPATWNDNLPEDNPDPMTAIGKGTQNFKKIFKQLKDDAEWLVVEMDKTSTDVFQVLKESYDFMIQNKFAIPK
;
A
#
# COMPACT_ATOMS: atom_id res chain seq x y z
N MET A 1 8.82 -12.92 5.46
CA MET A 1 7.93 -13.17 4.30
C MET A 1 6.84 -12.10 4.30
N LYS A 2 6.41 -11.61 3.13
CA LYS A 2 5.20 -10.79 3.01
C LYS A 2 3.95 -11.69 3.11
N VAL A 3 2.77 -11.13 3.40
CA VAL A 3 1.50 -11.87 3.56
C VAL A 3 1.35 -13.04 2.57
N ALA A 4 1.32 -12.77 1.26
CA ALA A 4 1.18 -13.81 0.23
C ALA A 4 2.53 -14.34 -0.32
N GLY A 5 3.65 -14.03 0.33
CA GLY A 5 4.99 -14.43 -0.08
C GLY A 5 5.51 -13.77 -1.38
N GLN A 6 4.76 -12.87 -2.01
CA GLN A 6 5.13 -12.23 -3.28
C GLN A 6 5.85 -10.90 -3.08
N ASP A 7 6.74 -10.54 -4.02
CA ASP A 7 7.32 -9.19 -4.15
C ASP A 7 6.37 -8.30 -4.98
N PRO A 8 5.71 -7.28 -4.39
CA PRO A 8 4.71 -6.50 -5.10
C PRO A 8 5.25 -5.81 -6.36
N ALA A 9 6.50 -5.34 -6.34
CA ALA A 9 7.13 -4.73 -7.52
C ALA A 9 7.24 -5.71 -8.70
N SER A 10 7.56 -6.98 -8.42
CA SER A 10 7.62 -8.03 -9.45
C SER A 10 6.24 -8.34 -10.02
N ILE A 11 5.19 -8.32 -9.18
CA ILE A 11 3.80 -8.49 -9.63
C ILE A 11 3.36 -7.32 -10.51
N ILE A 12 3.60 -6.08 -10.08
CA ILE A 12 3.28 -4.88 -10.89
C ILE A 12 3.97 -4.95 -12.25
N LYS A 13 5.27 -5.29 -12.29
CA LYS A 13 6.01 -5.46 -13.54
C LYS A 13 5.41 -6.55 -14.45
N LYS A 14 4.97 -7.68 -13.88
CA LYS A 14 4.35 -8.79 -14.62
C LYS A 14 2.98 -8.41 -15.18
N LEU A 15 2.20 -7.65 -14.43
CA LEU A 15 0.87 -7.21 -14.85
C LEU A 15 0.94 -6.06 -15.87
N GLY A 16 1.94 -5.18 -15.73
CA GLY A 16 2.19 -4.07 -16.65
C GLY A 16 1.02 -3.10 -16.72
N SER A 17 0.68 -2.67 -17.93
CA SER A 17 -0.40 -1.70 -18.20
C SER A 17 -1.81 -2.14 -17.77
N ARG A 18 -1.98 -3.39 -17.33
CA ARG A 18 -3.24 -3.89 -16.78
C ARG A 18 -3.50 -3.42 -15.35
N VAL A 19 -2.52 -2.85 -14.67
CA VAL A 19 -2.69 -2.34 -13.30
C VAL A 19 -3.25 -0.91 -13.35
N LYS A 20 -4.58 -0.79 -13.47
CA LYS A 20 -5.26 0.51 -13.57
C LYS A 20 -5.66 1.13 -12.23
N LEU A 21 -6.05 0.30 -11.27
CA LEU A 21 -6.47 0.74 -9.93
C LEU A 21 -5.65 -0.06 -8.91
N LEU A 22 -5.08 0.62 -7.91
CA LEU A 22 -4.35 -0.03 -6.82
C LEU A 22 -4.93 0.39 -5.48
N HIS A 23 -5.14 -0.60 -4.63
CA HIS A 23 -5.28 -0.37 -3.20
C HIS A 23 -3.89 -0.28 -2.58
N VAL A 24 -3.61 0.83 -1.90
CA VAL A 24 -2.31 1.15 -1.31
C VAL A 24 -2.46 1.01 0.20
N LYS A 25 -1.85 -0.06 0.73
CA LYS A 25 -1.87 -0.47 2.13
C LYS A 25 -0.44 -0.58 2.66
N ASP A 26 -0.22 -0.27 3.93
CA ASP A 26 1.06 -0.50 4.60
C ASP A 26 0.87 -0.99 6.04
N GLY A 27 1.93 -1.56 6.60
CA GLY A 27 1.93 -2.15 7.93
C GLY A 27 3.01 -3.21 8.08
N PRO A 28 2.86 -4.11 9.07
CA PRO A 28 3.78 -5.22 9.29
C PRO A 28 3.95 -6.11 8.05
N ALA A 29 2.86 -6.26 7.28
CA ALA A 29 2.78 -7.07 6.07
C ALA A 29 3.31 -8.51 6.27
N THR A 30 3.12 -9.06 7.45
CA THR A 30 3.50 -10.40 7.86
C THR A 30 2.31 -11.34 7.76
N TRP A 31 2.55 -12.59 7.36
CA TRP A 31 1.53 -13.63 7.50
C TRP A 31 1.34 -13.96 8.98
N ASN A 32 0.09 -14.12 9.41
CA ASN A 32 -0.29 -14.66 10.71
C ASN A 32 -1.62 -15.44 10.58
N ASP A 33 -1.97 -16.19 11.61
CA ASP A 33 -3.16 -17.06 11.61
C ASP A 33 -4.49 -16.31 11.72
N ASN A 34 -4.47 -14.98 11.95
CA ASN A 34 -5.68 -14.16 11.97
C ASN A 34 -6.13 -13.72 10.56
N LEU A 35 -5.23 -13.76 9.57
CA LEU A 35 -5.54 -13.34 8.19
C LEU A 35 -6.66 -14.16 7.53
N PRO A 36 -6.74 -15.49 7.67
CA PRO A 36 -7.87 -16.27 7.16
C PRO A 36 -9.23 -15.91 7.76
N GLU A 37 -9.25 -15.31 8.96
CA GLU A 37 -10.45 -14.88 9.67
C GLU A 37 -10.83 -13.42 9.36
N ASP A 38 -10.16 -12.78 8.39
CA ASP A 38 -10.32 -11.36 8.04
C ASP A 38 -10.07 -10.41 9.23
N ASN A 39 -9.13 -10.77 10.09
CA ASN A 39 -8.73 -9.98 11.25
C ASN A 39 -7.24 -9.60 11.15
N PRO A 40 -6.86 -8.70 10.23
CA PRO A 40 -5.45 -8.38 10.00
C PRO A 40 -4.79 -7.71 11.21
N ASP A 41 -3.45 -7.72 11.20
CA ASP A 41 -2.67 -6.87 12.09
C ASP A 41 -3.01 -5.39 11.82
N PRO A 42 -2.96 -4.51 12.85
CA PRO A 42 -3.15 -3.08 12.65
C PRO A 42 -2.20 -2.52 11.58
N MET A 43 -2.80 -1.82 10.62
CA MET A 43 -2.11 -1.12 9.56
C MET A 43 -1.46 0.16 10.08
N THR A 44 -0.41 0.58 9.39
CA THR A 44 0.29 1.84 9.66
C THR A 44 0.09 2.80 8.50
N ALA A 45 0.37 4.09 8.73
CA ALA A 45 0.39 5.05 7.63
C ALA A 45 1.39 4.61 6.54
N ILE A 46 1.05 4.90 5.28
CA ILE A 46 1.89 4.58 4.13
C ILE A 46 3.28 5.20 4.32
N GLY A 47 4.32 4.37 4.21
CA GLY A 47 5.71 4.77 4.40
C GLY A 47 6.25 4.58 5.82
N LYS A 48 5.39 4.20 6.79
CA LYS A 48 5.79 3.83 8.15
C LYS A 48 5.79 2.32 8.41
N GLY A 49 5.29 1.53 7.46
CA GLY A 49 5.30 0.09 7.55
C GLY A 49 6.49 -0.52 6.83
N THR A 50 6.30 -1.70 6.28
CA THR A 50 7.38 -2.51 5.72
C THR A 50 7.38 -2.55 4.18
N GLN A 51 6.40 -1.93 3.52
CA GLN A 51 6.34 -1.92 2.06
C GLN A 51 7.39 -0.98 1.45
N ASN A 52 8.02 -1.40 0.34
CA ASN A 52 8.98 -0.56 -0.39
C ASN A 52 8.28 0.16 -1.55
N PHE A 53 7.55 1.24 -1.24
CA PHE A 53 6.77 1.99 -2.24
C PHE A 53 7.61 2.58 -3.36
N LYS A 54 8.85 3.02 -3.08
CA LYS A 54 9.77 3.52 -4.11
C LYS A 54 10.04 2.44 -5.16
N LYS A 55 10.29 1.20 -4.75
CA LYS A 55 10.51 0.07 -5.67
C LYS A 55 9.23 -0.29 -6.42
N ILE A 56 8.09 -0.30 -5.73
CA ILE A 56 6.78 -0.66 -6.30
C ILE A 56 6.35 0.34 -7.37
N PHE A 57 6.27 1.63 -7.04
CA PHE A 57 5.78 2.66 -7.96
C PHE A 57 6.75 2.93 -9.11
N LYS A 58 8.05 2.68 -8.95
CA LYS A 58 8.99 2.67 -10.09
C LYS A 58 8.58 1.68 -11.19
N GLN A 59 7.91 0.57 -10.85
CA GLN A 59 7.43 -0.38 -11.85
C GLN A 59 6.09 0.02 -12.48
N LEU A 60 5.35 0.95 -11.88
CA LEU A 60 4.01 1.32 -12.31
C LEU A 60 4.00 2.24 -13.55
N LYS A 61 5.09 2.98 -13.80
CA LYS A 61 5.31 3.80 -15.02
C LYS A 61 4.10 4.69 -15.42
N ASP A 62 3.40 5.25 -14.44
CA ASP A 62 2.21 6.09 -14.64
C ASP A 62 1.01 5.39 -15.30
N ASP A 63 0.99 4.05 -15.36
CA ASP A 63 -0.10 3.28 -15.97
C ASP A 63 -1.39 3.24 -15.12
N ALA A 64 -1.30 3.60 -13.83
CA ALA A 64 -2.42 3.59 -12.90
C ALA A 64 -3.22 4.90 -12.96
N GLU A 65 -4.53 4.74 -13.00
CA GLU A 65 -5.51 5.82 -13.01
C GLU A 65 -5.87 6.26 -11.58
N TRP A 66 -5.89 5.32 -10.63
CA TRP A 66 -6.18 5.60 -9.23
C TRP A 66 -5.31 4.80 -8.26
N LEU A 67 -4.83 5.52 -7.25
CA LEU A 67 -4.19 4.98 -6.04
C LEU A 67 -5.13 5.24 -4.86
N VAL A 68 -5.80 4.18 -4.41
CA VAL A 68 -6.76 4.24 -3.31
C VAL A 68 -6.04 3.88 -2.02
N VAL A 69 -5.87 4.85 -1.12
CA VAL A 69 -5.37 4.55 0.23
C VAL A 69 -6.49 3.87 1.00
N GLU A 70 -6.22 2.69 1.52
CA GLU A 70 -7.20 1.85 2.23
C GLU A 70 -6.67 1.48 3.61
N MET A 71 -7.56 1.43 4.61
CA MET A 71 -7.27 1.06 5.99
C MET A 71 -8.37 0.14 6.50
N ASP A 72 -8.05 -1.15 6.72
CA ASP A 72 -9.01 -2.13 7.25
C ASP A 72 -9.10 -2.02 8.78
N LYS A 73 -7.95 -1.81 9.43
CA LYS A 73 -7.80 -1.75 10.87
C LYS A 73 -6.58 -0.93 11.25
N THR A 74 -6.73 -0.01 12.19
CA THR A 74 -5.64 0.81 12.74
C THR A 74 -5.65 0.72 14.27
N SER A 75 -4.47 0.85 14.90
CA SER A 75 -4.37 0.92 16.37
C SER A 75 -4.62 2.32 16.93
N THR A 76 -4.72 3.31 16.04
CA THR A 76 -4.93 4.73 16.33
C THR A 76 -6.10 5.26 15.49
N ASP A 77 -6.41 6.55 15.63
CA ASP A 77 -7.40 7.22 14.78
C ASP A 77 -7.08 7.02 13.30
N VAL A 78 -8.03 6.42 12.57
CA VAL A 78 -7.91 6.14 11.15
C VAL A 78 -7.75 7.41 10.31
N PHE A 79 -8.37 8.53 10.71
CA PHE A 79 -8.26 9.78 9.97
C PHE A 79 -6.85 10.38 10.04
N GLN A 80 -6.19 10.23 11.19
CA GLN A 80 -4.78 10.60 11.32
C GLN A 80 -3.91 9.76 10.38
N VAL A 81 -4.11 8.44 10.38
CA VAL A 81 -3.36 7.50 9.54
C VAL A 81 -3.58 7.78 8.05
N LEU A 82 -4.81 8.08 7.64
CA LEU A 82 -5.15 8.47 6.27
C LEU A 82 -4.49 9.79 5.87
N LYS A 83 -4.50 10.80 6.75
CA LYS A 83 -3.84 12.09 6.48
C LYS A 83 -2.34 11.90 6.29
N GLU A 84 -1.68 11.19 7.19
CA GLU A 84 -0.24 10.92 7.10
C GLU A 84 0.12 10.14 5.82
N SER A 85 -0.74 9.19 5.45
CA SER A 85 -0.60 8.41 4.21
C SER A 85 -0.72 9.29 2.98
N TYR A 86 -1.74 10.16 2.93
CA TYR A 86 -1.92 11.12 1.85
C TYR A 86 -0.71 12.05 1.73
N ASP A 87 -0.27 12.65 2.83
CA ASP A 87 0.88 13.56 2.87
C ASP A 87 2.14 12.86 2.34
N PHE A 88 2.41 11.63 2.77
CA PHE A 88 3.54 10.83 2.29
C PHE A 88 3.49 10.60 0.77
N MET A 89 2.31 10.25 0.24
CA MET A 89 2.12 9.99 -1.19
C MET A 89 2.38 11.22 -2.05
N ILE A 90 1.90 12.39 -1.60
CA ILE A 90 2.11 13.67 -2.29
C ILE A 90 3.56 14.13 -2.18
N GLN A 91 4.16 14.11 -0.99
CA GLN A 91 5.54 14.58 -0.76
C GLN A 91 6.56 13.77 -1.56
N ASN A 92 6.33 12.47 -1.73
CA ASN A 92 7.19 11.59 -2.52
C ASN A 92 6.86 11.59 -4.02
N LYS A 93 5.90 12.40 -4.46
CA LYS A 93 5.44 12.49 -5.86
C LYS A 93 4.95 11.15 -6.41
N PHE A 94 4.36 10.32 -5.54
CA PHE A 94 3.71 9.07 -5.94
C PHE A 94 2.26 9.30 -6.40
N ALA A 95 1.66 10.40 -5.97
CA ALA A 95 0.37 10.87 -6.43
C ALA A 95 0.41 12.40 -6.60
N ILE A 96 -0.56 12.92 -7.36
CA ILE A 96 -0.81 14.35 -7.47
C ILE A 96 -2.02 14.74 -6.59
N PRO A 97 -2.03 15.93 -5.99
CA PRO A 97 -3.23 16.46 -5.35
C PRO A 97 -4.35 16.59 -6.39
N LYS A 98 -5.59 16.28 -6.00
CA LYS A 98 -6.77 16.64 -6.79
C LYS A 98 -7.40 17.92 -6.27
#